data_AF-A0A1V5CF07-F1
#
_entry.id   AF-A0A1V5CF07-F1
#
_cell.length_a   1.000
_cell.length_b   1.000
_cell.length_c   1.000
_cell.angle_alpha   90.00
_cell.angle_beta   90.00
_cell.angle_gamma   90.00
#
_symmetry.space_group_name_H-M   'P 1'
#
loop_
_entity.id
_entity.type
_entity.pdbx_description
1 polymer ?
#
loop_
_entity_poly.entity_id
_entity_poly.type
_entity_poly.pdbx_seq_one_letter_code
_entity_poly.pdbx_strand_id
1 'polypeptide(L)'
;MVVQGADTLLGTQVEVEADLVVLANAVTAAPGAAALAEKLHISYDTFGFYVESHPKLRPVETNTSGVYLAGAAQGPKDIPASVGQGSAAAAKVLALFSKDMLESDPAIARVNESTCVGCLKCKMTCPFGAVVEKELRGGKIVANVIETVCAGCGVCTSTCPCGAIQLSHFTDNQLLAEVNAICQI
;
A
#
# COMPACT_ATOMS: atom_id res chain seq x y z
N MET A 1 4.80 42.79 -24.23
CA MET A 1 3.66 42.08 -23.59
C MET A 1 3.43 42.73 -22.23
N VAL A 2 2.18 42.87 -21.76
CA VAL A 2 1.90 43.56 -20.48
C VAL A 2 1.43 42.54 -19.44
N VAL A 3 2.09 42.50 -18.29
CA VAL A 3 1.68 41.70 -17.13
C VAL A 3 0.91 42.60 -16.17
N GLN A 4 -0.34 42.25 -15.91
CA GLN A 4 -1.16 42.93 -14.91
C GLN A 4 -1.07 42.19 -13.57
N GLY A 5 -0.90 42.94 -12.49
CA GLY A 5 -0.83 42.40 -11.14
C GLY A 5 -1.28 43.40 -10.08
N ALA A 6 -1.14 43.02 -8.81
CA ALA A 6 -1.39 43.90 -7.68
C ALA A 6 -0.15 43.94 -6.79
N ASP A 7 0.33 45.14 -6.46
CA ASP A 7 1.26 45.32 -5.37
C ASP A 7 0.46 45.31 -4.07
N THR A 8 0.50 44.17 -3.37
CA THR A 8 -0.26 43.96 -2.14
C THR A 8 0.29 44.76 -0.95
N LEU A 9 1.53 45.27 -1.03
CA LEU A 9 2.13 46.12 0.01
C LEU A 9 1.68 47.57 -0.13
N LEU A 10 1.50 48.05 -1.37
CA LEU A 10 1.01 49.40 -1.68
C LEU A 10 -0.50 49.48 -1.88
N GLY A 11 -1.19 48.35 -2.05
CA GLY A 11 -2.63 48.28 -2.27
C GLY A 11 -3.07 48.80 -3.63
N THR A 12 -2.18 48.79 -4.63
CA THR A 12 -2.43 49.35 -5.97
C THR A 12 -2.29 48.30 -7.06
N GLN A 13 -3.00 48.51 -8.17
CA GLN A 13 -2.81 47.72 -9.39
C GLN A 13 -1.53 48.17 -10.11
N VAL A 14 -0.81 47.23 -10.69
CA VAL A 14 0.43 47.48 -11.43
C VAL A 14 0.37 46.83 -12.80
N GLU A 15 0.93 47.52 -13.79
CA GLU A 15 1.14 47.00 -15.14
C GLU A 15 2.64 47.02 -15.41
N VAL A 16 3.19 45.88 -15.86
CA VAL A 16 4.61 45.74 -16.17
C VAL A 16 4.77 45.35 -17.63
N GLU A 17 5.41 46.22 -18.42
CA GLU A 17 5.84 45.87 -19.77
C GLU A 17 7.03 44.91 -19.69
N ALA A 18 6.88 43.74 -20.30
CA ALA A 18 7.90 42.70 -20.33
C ALA A 18 8.10 42.15 -21.75
N ASP A 19 9.37 41.91 -22.07
CA ASP A 19 9.79 41.22 -23.30
C ASP A 19 9.73 39.69 -23.15
N LEU A 20 9.83 39.19 -21.91
CA LEU A 20 9.76 37.76 -21.56
C LEU A 20 9.02 37.58 -20.24
N VAL A 21 8.12 36.59 -20.19
CA VAL A 21 7.47 36.15 -18.95
C VAL A 21 7.83 34.70 -18.71
N VAL A 22 8.39 34.42 -17.54
CA VAL A 22 8.74 33.06 -17.09
C VAL A 22 7.67 32.58 -16.12
N LEU A 23 7.03 31.46 -16.46
CA LEU A 23 6.04 30.83 -15.59
C LEU A 23 6.74 29.86 -14.63
N ALA A 24 6.66 30.13 -13.33
CA ALA A 24 7.05 29.17 -12.30
C ALA A 24 5.96 28.11 -12.15
N ASN A 25 6.03 27.06 -12.97
CA ASN A 25 5.03 25.99 -13.00
C ASN A 25 5.05 25.14 -11.71
N ALA A 26 3.90 24.57 -11.38
CA ALA A 26 3.77 23.64 -10.28
C ALA A 26 4.39 22.27 -10.63
N VAL A 27 4.85 21.57 -9.59
CA VAL A 27 5.30 20.18 -9.70
C VAL A 27 4.07 19.27 -9.73
N THR A 28 4.04 18.34 -10.68
CA THR A 28 3.00 17.31 -10.79
C THR A 28 3.62 15.92 -10.69
N ALA A 29 2.80 14.92 -10.39
CA ALA A 29 3.24 13.53 -10.40
C ALA A 29 3.77 13.11 -11.78
N ALA A 30 4.69 12.15 -11.78
CA ALA A 30 5.28 11.63 -13.00
C ALA A 30 4.23 10.91 -13.87
N PRO A 31 4.30 11.01 -15.21
CA PRO A 31 3.43 10.24 -16.09
C PRO A 31 3.55 8.73 -15.79
N GLY A 32 2.41 8.07 -15.59
CA GLY A 32 2.37 6.64 -15.25
C GLY A 32 2.61 6.31 -13.77
N ALA A 33 2.72 7.30 -12.88
CA ALA A 33 2.93 7.08 -11.45
C ALA A 33 1.87 6.15 -10.82
N ALA A 34 0.59 6.34 -11.16
CA ALA A 34 -0.52 5.51 -10.68
C ALA A 34 -0.39 4.04 -11.12
N ALA A 35 -0.05 3.80 -12.39
CA ALA A 35 0.15 2.45 -12.90
C ALA A 35 1.35 1.73 -12.24
N LEU A 36 2.39 2.49 -11.85
CA LEU A 36 3.49 1.94 -11.06
C LEU A 36 3.07 1.66 -9.62
N ALA A 37 2.28 2.54 -9.00
CA ALA A 37 1.74 2.31 -7.66
C ALA A 37 0.89 1.03 -7.59
N GLU A 38 0.04 0.78 -8.58
CA GLU A 38 -0.76 -0.45 -8.66
C GLU A 38 0.12 -1.71 -8.74
N LYS A 39 1.17 -1.69 -9.57
CA LYS A 39 2.11 -2.82 -9.71
C LYS A 39 2.91 -3.09 -8.44
N LEU A 40 3.27 -2.05 -7.70
CA LEU A 40 4.01 -2.15 -6.44
C LEU A 40 3.08 -2.33 -5.23
N HIS A 41 1.76 -2.30 -5.44
CA HIS A 41 0.73 -2.31 -4.40
C HIS A 41 0.93 -1.20 -3.34
N ILE A 42 1.30 0.02 -3.75
CA ILE A 42 1.47 1.16 -2.84
C ILE A 42 0.38 2.22 -3.05
N SER A 43 0.11 3.01 -2.01
CA SER A 43 -0.89 4.09 -2.07
C SER A 43 -0.34 5.37 -2.70
N TYR A 44 -1.22 6.15 -3.32
CA TYR A 44 -0.94 7.48 -3.85
C TYR A 44 -2.08 8.45 -3.51
N ASP A 45 -1.78 9.76 -3.52
CA ASP A 45 -2.72 10.82 -3.16
C ASP A 45 -3.57 11.30 -4.34
N THR A 46 -4.43 12.29 -4.12
CA THR A 46 -5.30 12.86 -5.16
C THR A 46 -4.53 13.58 -6.28
N PHE A 47 -3.25 13.89 -6.07
CA PHE A 47 -2.38 14.55 -7.04
C PHE A 47 -1.44 13.55 -7.77
N GLY A 48 -1.51 12.26 -7.41
CA GLY A 48 -0.73 11.18 -8.00
C GLY A 48 0.65 10.98 -7.37
N PHE A 49 0.97 11.64 -6.25
CA PHE A 49 2.21 11.40 -5.50
C PHE A 49 2.07 10.18 -4.59
N TYR A 50 3.15 9.44 -4.40
CA TYR A 50 3.16 8.29 -3.52
C TYR A 50 3.06 8.70 -2.05
N VAL A 51 2.26 7.96 -1.29
CA VAL A 51 1.97 8.27 0.11
C VAL A 51 2.82 7.40 1.02
N GLU A 52 3.49 8.03 1.98
CA GLU A 52 4.21 7.33 3.04
C GLU A 52 3.26 6.65 4.03
N SER A 53 3.79 5.68 4.79
CA SER A 53 3.04 4.97 5.82
C SER A 53 2.65 5.88 6.98
N HIS A 54 3.51 6.84 7.35
CA HIS A 54 3.19 7.81 8.39
C HIS A 54 4.07 9.07 8.26
N PRO A 55 3.50 10.30 8.22
CA PRO A 55 4.24 11.53 7.92
C PRO A 55 5.45 11.82 8.81
N LYS A 56 5.38 11.43 10.10
CA LYS A 56 6.46 11.66 11.08
C LYS A 56 7.32 10.43 11.40
N LEU A 57 6.68 9.29 11.70
CA LEU A 57 7.37 8.09 12.17
C LEU A 57 8.01 7.27 11.04
N ARG A 58 7.40 7.27 9.85
CA ARG A 58 7.79 6.42 8.72
C ARG A 58 7.73 7.20 7.40
N PRO A 59 8.48 8.32 7.27
CA PRO A 59 8.33 9.28 6.17
C PRO A 59 8.84 8.77 4.81
N VAL A 60 9.58 7.67 4.78
CA VAL A 60 10.16 7.08 3.56
C VAL A 60 9.70 5.64 3.34
N GLU A 61 8.81 5.12 4.18
CA GLU A 61 8.30 3.75 4.08
C GLU A 61 6.89 3.82 3.50
N THR A 62 6.47 2.83 2.73
CA THR A 62 5.09 2.73 2.25
C THR A 62 4.27 1.80 3.15
N ASN A 63 2.98 1.67 2.87
CA ASN A 63 2.12 0.65 3.47
C ASN A 63 2.51 -0.79 3.04
N THR A 64 3.33 -0.93 2.00
CA THR A 64 3.83 -2.22 1.54
C THR A 64 5.25 -2.44 2.05
N SER A 65 5.41 -3.45 2.91
CA SER A 65 6.71 -3.83 3.48
C SER A 65 7.74 -4.09 2.38
N GLY A 66 8.95 -3.55 2.55
CA GLY A 66 10.03 -3.66 1.58
C GLY A 66 9.99 -2.65 0.44
N VAL A 67 8.94 -1.83 0.32
CA VAL A 67 8.85 -0.73 -0.66
C VAL A 67 9.01 0.62 0.06
N TYR A 68 9.97 1.41 -0.41
CA TYR A 68 10.38 2.69 0.16
C TYR A 68 10.27 3.82 -0.87
N LEU A 69 10.17 5.06 -0.38
CA LEU A 69 10.02 6.28 -1.18
C LEU A 69 11.24 7.18 -1.06
N ALA A 70 11.60 7.83 -2.16
CA ALA A 70 12.64 8.86 -2.17
C ALA A 70 12.35 9.94 -3.22
N GLY A 71 12.66 11.19 -2.87
CA GLY A 71 12.63 12.31 -3.81
C GLY A 71 11.23 12.81 -4.13
N ALA A 72 11.10 13.53 -5.24
CA ALA A 72 9.87 14.23 -5.62
C ALA A 72 8.68 13.32 -5.95
N ALA A 73 8.89 12.00 -6.08
CA ALA A 73 7.81 11.03 -6.30
C ALA A 73 6.81 10.97 -5.13
N GLN A 74 7.26 11.34 -3.92
CA GLN A 74 6.42 11.42 -2.71
C GLN A 74 5.79 12.81 -2.50
N GLY A 75 6.09 13.78 -3.37
CA GLY A 75 5.56 15.14 -3.27
C GLY A 75 6.61 16.21 -3.57
N PRO A 76 6.18 17.46 -3.88
CA PRO A 76 7.08 18.56 -4.22
C PRO A 76 8.09 18.82 -3.11
N LYS A 77 9.38 18.82 -3.45
CA LYS A 77 10.48 19.08 -2.52
C LYS A 77 11.73 19.53 -3.27
N ASP A 78 12.64 20.16 -2.54
CA ASP A 78 13.91 20.61 -3.08
C ASP A 78 14.97 19.49 -3.14
N ILE A 79 16.13 19.82 -3.68
CA ILE A 79 17.24 18.87 -3.85
C ILE A 79 17.75 18.37 -2.50
N PRO A 80 18.07 19.21 -1.50
CA PRO A 80 18.54 18.74 -0.20
C PRO A 80 17.56 17.77 0.47
N ALA A 81 16.25 18.06 0.46
CA ALA A 81 15.24 17.17 1.01
C ALA A 81 15.17 15.84 0.24
N SER A 82 15.30 15.88 -1.10
CA SER A 82 15.33 14.67 -1.94
C SER A 82 16.53 13.78 -1.63
N VAL A 83 17.72 14.38 -1.47
CA VAL A 83 18.95 13.66 -1.10
C VAL A 83 18.86 13.08 0.31
N GLY A 84 18.31 13.85 1.25
CA GLY A 84 18.03 13.40 2.61
C GLY A 84 17.09 12.19 2.64
N GLN A 85 16.00 12.23 1.86
CA GLN A 85 15.09 11.08 1.72
C GLN A 85 15.76 9.87 1.07
N GLY A 86 16.58 10.07 0.04
CA GLY A 86 17.35 8.97 -0.57
C GLY A 86 18.24 8.26 0.45
N SER A 87 18.92 9.03 1.30
CA SER A 87 19.75 8.48 2.39
C SER A 87 18.90 7.76 3.45
N ALA A 88 17.74 8.32 3.81
CA ALA A 88 16.83 7.70 4.78
C ALA A 88 16.22 6.39 4.23
N ALA A 89 15.82 6.34 2.96
CA ALA A 89 15.35 5.13 2.31
C ALA A 89 16.45 4.06 2.28
N ALA A 90 17.68 4.42 1.91
CA ALA A 90 18.82 3.51 1.94
C ALA A 90 19.09 2.96 3.34
N ALA A 91 19.03 3.81 4.38
CA ALA A 91 19.20 3.38 5.76
C ALA A 91 18.13 2.36 6.20
N LYS A 92 16.87 2.54 5.77
CA LYS A 92 15.78 1.60 6.06
C LYS A 92 15.95 0.26 5.34
N VAL A 93 16.41 0.28 4.09
CA VAL A 93 16.74 -0.93 3.32
C VAL A 93 17.90 -1.67 3.99
N LEU A 94 18.95 -0.96 4.43
CA LEU A 94 20.05 -1.57 5.17
C LEU A 94 19.58 -2.20 6.50
N ALA A 95 18.68 -1.53 7.22
CA ALA A 95 18.10 -2.09 8.45
C ALA A 95 17.22 -3.33 8.21
N LEU A 96 16.59 -3.42 7.03
CA LEU A 96 15.85 -4.62 6.63
C LEU A 96 16.82 -5.79 6.37
N PHE A 97 17.92 -5.54 5.65
CA PHE A 97 18.92 -6.57 5.32
C PHE A 97 19.92 -6.88 6.45
N SER A 98 20.00 -6.07 7.49
CA SER A 98 20.89 -6.32 8.62
C SER A 98 20.43 -7.48 9.52
N LYS A 99 19.25 -8.04 9.27
CA LYS A 99 18.68 -9.14 10.04
C LYS A 99 18.73 -10.43 9.22
N ASP A 100 19.16 -11.53 9.83
CA ASP A 100 19.18 -12.85 9.18
C ASP A 100 17.76 -13.41 8.95
N MET A 101 16.80 -12.97 9.76
CA MET A 101 15.39 -13.38 9.67
C MET A 101 14.46 -12.17 9.83
N LEU A 102 13.34 -12.22 9.12
CA LEU A 102 12.28 -11.23 9.20
C LEU A 102 11.08 -11.83 9.94
N GLU A 103 10.50 -11.04 10.83
CA GLU A 103 9.23 -11.36 11.47
C GLU A 103 8.09 -11.00 10.52
N SER A 104 7.16 -11.93 10.33
CA SER A 104 5.92 -11.71 9.58
C SER A 104 4.74 -11.65 10.53
N ASP A 105 3.73 -10.86 10.18
CA ASP A 105 2.46 -10.84 10.92
C ASP A 105 1.81 -12.23 10.89
N PRO A 106 1.47 -12.83 12.05
CA PRO A 106 0.81 -14.14 12.10
C PRO A 106 -0.67 -14.09 11.68
N ALA A 107 -1.26 -12.92 11.46
CA ALA A 107 -2.63 -12.73 10.95
C ALA A 107 -2.74 -13.10 9.47
N ILE A 108 -2.44 -14.35 9.14
CA ILE A 108 -2.49 -14.93 7.81
C ILE A 108 -3.67 -15.90 7.65
N ALA A 109 -4.09 -16.10 6.42
CA ALA A 109 -5.14 -17.07 6.09
C ALA A 109 -4.62 -18.51 6.21
N ARG A 110 -5.43 -19.40 6.78
CA ARG A 110 -5.16 -20.84 6.88
C ARG A 110 -6.34 -21.65 6.36
N VAL A 111 -6.06 -22.74 5.64
CA VAL A 111 -7.07 -23.62 5.06
C VAL A 111 -7.21 -24.88 5.91
N ASN A 112 -8.45 -25.23 6.27
CA ASN A 112 -8.81 -26.54 6.77
C ASN A 112 -9.04 -27.50 5.58
N GLU A 113 -8.07 -28.40 5.37
CA GLU A 113 -8.05 -29.38 4.28
C GLU A 113 -9.22 -30.38 4.31
N SER A 114 -9.76 -30.67 5.50
CA SER A 114 -10.88 -31.59 5.68
C SER A 114 -12.18 -30.99 5.14
N THR A 115 -12.44 -29.72 5.43
CA THR A 115 -13.64 -28.98 4.99
C THR A 115 -13.51 -28.43 3.58
N CYS A 116 -12.28 -28.19 3.11
CA CYS A 116 -12.05 -27.63 1.77
C CYS A 116 -12.57 -28.57 0.68
N VAL A 117 -13.43 -28.05 -0.19
CA VAL A 117 -13.99 -28.76 -1.35
C VAL A 117 -13.23 -28.55 -2.66
N GLY A 118 -12.11 -27.81 -2.64
CA GLY A 118 -11.27 -27.61 -3.83
C GLY A 118 -11.89 -26.70 -4.91
N CYS A 119 -12.83 -25.81 -4.57
CA CYS A 119 -13.46 -24.92 -5.56
C CYS A 119 -12.57 -23.75 -6.05
N LEU A 120 -11.46 -23.48 -5.34
CA LEU A 120 -10.41 -22.51 -5.69
C LEU A 120 -10.85 -21.05 -5.92
N LYS A 121 -12.06 -20.66 -5.52
CA LYS A 121 -12.50 -19.24 -5.55
C LYS A 121 -11.54 -18.33 -4.77
N CYS A 122 -11.01 -18.82 -3.66
CA CYS A 122 -10.00 -18.13 -2.84
C CYS A 122 -8.69 -17.84 -3.60
N LYS A 123 -8.29 -18.70 -4.54
CA LYS A 123 -7.14 -18.48 -5.42
C LYS A 123 -7.39 -17.34 -6.40
N MET A 124 -8.56 -17.33 -7.03
CA MET A 124 -8.92 -16.31 -8.02
C MET A 124 -9.06 -14.91 -7.44
N THR A 125 -9.44 -14.80 -6.16
CA THR A 125 -9.68 -13.49 -5.53
C THR A 125 -8.47 -12.92 -4.79
N CYS A 126 -7.39 -13.68 -4.61
CA CYS A 126 -6.25 -13.23 -3.82
C CYS A 126 -5.43 -12.20 -4.62
N PRO A 127 -5.36 -10.92 -4.20
CA PRO A 127 -4.63 -9.91 -4.97
C PRO A 127 -3.11 -10.11 -4.93
N PHE A 128 -2.60 -10.85 -3.94
CA PHE A 128 -1.17 -11.12 -3.73
C PHE A 128 -0.72 -12.45 -4.35
N GLY A 129 -1.64 -13.26 -4.88
CA GLY A 129 -1.32 -14.60 -5.38
C GLY A 129 -0.86 -15.59 -4.30
N ALA A 130 -1.22 -15.36 -3.02
CA ALA A 130 -0.77 -16.17 -1.89
C ALA A 130 -1.43 -17.57 -1.81
N VAL A 131 -2.50 -17.82 -2.57
CA VAL A 131 -3.27 -19.07 -2.50
C VAL A 131 -2.92 -19.95 -3.70
N VAL A 132 -2.46 -21.17 -3.42
CA VAL A 132 -2.07 -22.18 -4.41
C VAL A 132 -2.90 -23.46 -4.27
N GLU A 133 -2.83 -24.30 -5.28
CA GLU A 133 -3.43 -25.64 -5.26
C GLU A 133 -2.48 -26.62 -4.59
N LYS A 134 -3.03 -27.52 -3.78
CA LYS A 134 -2.30 -28.63 -3.15
C LYS A 134 -3.08 -29.91 -3.37
N GLU A 135 -2.41 -30.90 -3.94
CA GLU A 135 -2.98 -32.24 -4.09
C GLU A 135 -2.71 -33.06 -2.82
N LEU A 136 -3.76 -33.62 -2.23
CA LEU A 136 -3.68 -34.51 -1.08
C LEU A 136 -3.58 -35.97 -1.53
N ARG A 137 -3.21 -36.84 -0.58
CA ARG A 137 -3.21 -38.29 -0.79
C ARG A 137 -4.61 -38.73 -1.22
N GLY A 138 -4.70 -39.37 -2.39
CA GLY A 138 -5.98 -39.80 -2.99
C GLY A 138 -6.53 -38.88 -4.08
N GLY A 139 -5.76 -37.90 -4.56
CA GLY A 139 -6.10 -37.06 -5.72
C GLY A 139 -7.07 -35.91 -5.41
N LYS A 140 -7.42 -35.70 -4.13
CA LYS A 140 -8.24 -34.56 -3.71
C LYS A 140 -7.41 -33.27 -3.81
N ILE A 141 -7.87 -32.32 -4.61
CA ILE A 141 -7.26 -30.98 -4.69
C ILE A 141 -7.89 -30.07 -3.63
N VAL A 142 -7.04 -29.38 -2.86
CA VAL A 142 -7.44 -28.37 -1.87
C VAL A 142 -6.67 -27.08 -2.10
N ALA A 143 -7.15 -25.99 -1.52
CA ALA A 143 -6.39 -24.74 -1.47
C ALA A 143 -5.32 -24.81 -0.36
N ASN A 144 -4.18 -24.16 -0.58
CA ASN A 144 -3.12 -23.97 0.40
C ASN A 144 -2.63 -22.53 0.34
N VAL A 145 -2.28 -21.94 1.48
CA VAL A 145 -1.77 -20.57 1.55
C VAL A 145 -0.25 -20.61 1.70
N ILE A 146 0.45 -19.83 0.88
CA ILE A 146 1.87 -19.54 1.09
C ILE A 146 1.94 -18.49 2.20
N GLU A 147 2.31 -18.92 3.40
CA GLU A 147 2.28 -18.11 4.61
C GLU A 147 3.05 -16.79 4.46
N THR A 148 4.22 -16.83 3.81
CA THR A 148 5.11 -15.66 3.63
C THR A 148 4.61 -14.64 2.61
N VAL A 149 3.65 -14.99 1.76
CA VAL A 149 3.08 -14.10 0.72
C VAL A 149 1.72 -13.54 1.17
N CYS A 150 1.07 -14.16 2.15
CA CYS A 150 -0.23 -13.74 2.62
C CYS A 150 -0.14 -12.42 3.39
N ALA A 151 -0.70 -11.34 2.84
CA ALA A 151 -0.74 -10.04 3.51
C ALA A 151 -1.90 -9.88 4.51
N GLY A 152 -2.64 -10.95 4.84
CA GLY A 152 -3.67 -10.92 5.89
C GLY A 152 -4.97 -10.18 5.57
N CYS A 153 -5.26 -9.82 4.31
CA CYS A 153 -6.44 -8.99 3.98
C CYS A 153 -7.83 -9.63 4.20
N GLY A 154 -7.93 -10.94 4.41
CA GLY A 154 -9.20 -11.64 4.69
C GLY A 154 -10.17 -11.84 3.52
N VAL A 155 -9.91 -11.31 2.31
CA VAL A 155 -10.81 -11.43 1.14
C VAL A 155 -11.12 -12.89 0.77
N CYS A 156 -10.16 -13.79 0.95
CA CYS A 156 -10.36 -15.21 0.69
C CYS A 156 -11.32 -15.89 1.68
N THR A 157 -11.36 -15.43 2.94
CA THR A 157 -12.27 -15.92 3.99
C THR A 157 -13.72 -15.59 3.64
N SER A 158 -14.01 -14.33 3.31
CA SER A 158 -15.36 -13.90 2.93
C SER A 158 -15.85 -14.52 1.61
N THR A 159 -14.93 -14.93 0.74
CA THR A 159 -15.24 -15.59 -0.54
C THR A 159 -15.51 -17.09 -0.38
N CYS A 160 -15.10 -17.71 0.72
CA CYS A 160 -15.16 -19.16 0.88
C CYS A 160 -16.58 -19.64 1.21
N PRO A 161 -17.26 -20.36 0.30
CA PRO A 161 -18.64 -20.77 0.52
C PRO A 161 -18.79 -21.85 1.60
N CYS A 162 -17.71 -22.56 1.92
CA CYS A 162 -17.70 -23.65 2.90
C CYS A 162 -17.00 -23.27 4.21
N GLY A 163 -16.57 -22.00 4.37
CA GLY A 163 -15.84 -21.54 5.56
C GLY A 163 -14.49 -22.22 5.80
N ALA A 164 -13.96 -22.94 4.80
CA ALA A 164 -12.76 -23.76 4.96
C ALA A 164 -11.45 -22.97 5.05
N ILE A 165 -11.42 -21.70 4.68
CA ILE A 165 -10.27 -20.82 4.85
C ILE A 165 -10.64 -19.71 5.82
N GLN A 166 -9.80 -19.49 6.83
CA GLN A 166 -10.04 -18.55 7.92
C GLN A 166 -8.82 -17.66 8.10
N LEU A 167 -9.04 -16.41 8.50
CA LEU A 167 -7.96 -15.49 8.83
C LEU A 167 -7.56 -15.67 10.30
N SER A 168 -6.30 -15.96 10.55
CA SER A 168 -5.80 -16.07 11.93
C SER A 168 -5.99 -14.74 12.65
N HIS A 169 -6.37 -14.77 13.93
CA HIS A 169 -6.75 -13.61 14.75
C HIS A 169 -8.04 -12.87 14.34
N PHE A 170 -8.67 -13.23 13.22
CA PHE A 170 -9.93 -12.67 12.73
C PHE A 170 -10.84 -13.80 12.20
N THR A 171 -10.93 -14.89 12.95
CA THR A 171 -11.79 -16.03 12.58
C THR A 171 -13.26 -15.66 12.70
N ASP A 172 -14.13 -16.36 11.96
CA ASP A 172 -15.58 -16.10 11.99
C ASP A 172 -16.13 -16.16 13.42
N ASN A 173 -15.64 -17.09 14.26
CA ASN A 173 -16.04 -17.19 15.65
C ASN A 173 -15.60 -15.98 16.50
N GLN A 174 -14.42 -15.42 16.23
CA GLN A 174 -13.93 -14.22 16.93
C GLN A 174 -14.77 -13.00 16.53
N LEU A 175 -15.00 -12.82 15.22
CA LEU A 175 -15.83 -11.72 14.71
C LEU A 175 -17.27 -11.82 15.22
N LEU A 176 -17.87 -13.02 15.21
CA LEU A 176 -19.20 -13.24 15.77
C LEU A 176 -19.22 -13.00 17.28
N ALA A 177 -18.16 -13.34 18.02
CA ALA A 177 -18.07 -13.03 19.44
C ALA A 177 -18.04 -11.51 19.70
N GLU A 178 -17.29 -10.74 18.90
CA GLU A 178 -17.27 -9.27 18.97
C GLU A 178 -18.64 -8.66 18.66
N VAL A 179 -19.29 -9.11 17.58
CA VAL A 179 -20.65 -8.67 17.21
C VAL A 179 -21.64 -9.01 18.32
N ASN A 180 -21.61 -10.25 18.81
CA ASN A 180 -22.51 -10.68 19.88
C ASN A 180 -22.30 -9.86 21.15
N ALA A 181 -21.05 -9.50 21.50
CA ALA A 181 -20.76 -8.67 22.66
C ALA A 181 -21.36 -7.25 22.54
N ILE A 182 -21.37 -6.67 21.33
CA ILE A 182 -21.98 -5.36 21.06
C ILE A 182 -23.52 -5.46 21.01
N CYS A 183 -24.05 -6.55 20.46
CA CYS A 183 -25.48 -6.76 20.25
C CYS A 183 -26.20 -7.40 21.44
N GLN A 184 -25.55 -7.58 22.60
CA GLN A 184 -26.23 -8.08 23.80
C GLN A 184 -27.29 -7.05 24.25
N ILE A 185 -28.56 -7.40 23.99
CA ILE A 185 -29.75 -6.95 24.74
C ILE A 185 -29.92 -7.91 25.91
#